data_AF-A0A962U1Q5-F1
#
_entry.id   AF-A0A962U1Q5-F1
#
_cell.length_a   1.000
_cell.length_b   1.000
_cell.length_c   1.000
_cell.angle_alpha   90.00
_cell.angle_beta   90.00
_cell.angle_gamma   90.00
#
_symmetry.space_group_name_H-M   'P 1'
#
loop_
_entity.id
_entity.type
_entity.pdbx_description
1 polymer ?
#
loop_
_entity_poly.entity_id
_entity_poly.type
_entity_poly.pdbx_seq_one_letter_code
_entity_poly.pdbx_strand_id
1 'polypeptide(L)'
;MPPVAELGRRLINAVRRRHNLALTFGLLIGASAVVAAVQQSEQSRWPEIRSALFGERAVQDGAGLIALDTPSRAQDAAVVPIEIATRFEQTPQRFIKKLYLIIDNNPSPVAAVFEFPGDRAWHSIATRIRV
;
A
#
# COMPACT_ATOMS: atom_id res chain seq x y z
N MET A 1 82.52 20.83 -6.24
CA MET A 1 82.74 19.37 -6.39
C MET A 1 83.19 18.83 -5.04
N PRO A 2 82.79 17.62 -4.59
CA PRO A 2 81.72 16.68 -5.02
C PRO A 2 80.88 16.23 -3.77
N PRO A 3 80.28 15.01 -3.65
CA PRO A 3 79.26 14.29 -4.45
C PRO A 3 78.01 13.85 -3.60
N VAL A 4 76.83 13.59 -4.20
CA VAL A 4 76.15 12.29 -4.54
C VAL A 4 75.57 11.48 -3.36
N ALA A 5 74.35 10.94 -3.57
CA ALA A 5 73.75 9.74 -2.94
C ALA A 5 73.28 9.88 -1.47
N GLU A 6 72.27 9.19 -0.94
CA GLU A 6 71.35 8.18 -1.44
C GLU A 6 70.14 8.12 -0.48
N LEU A 7 69.06 7.53 -0.99
CA LEU A 7 67.93 6.88 -0.34
C LEU A 7 68.00 6.50 1.16
N GLY A 8 66.80 6.50 1.76
CA GLY A 8 66.38 5.41 2.66
C GLY A 8 65.60 5.91 3.87
N ARG A 9 64.31 6.22 3.78
CA ARG A 9 63.18 5.27 3.79
C ARG A 9 63.31 4.20 4.89
N ARG A 10 62.53 4.32 5.97
CA ARG A 10 61.75 3.24 6.63
C ARG A 10 61.03 3.79 7.87
N LEU A 11 59.70 3.92 7.83
CA LEU A 11 58.69 2.87 8.08
C LEU A 11 58.61 2.53 9.57
N ILE A 12 57.60 3.02 10.31
CA ILE A 12 56.25 2.45 10.53
C ILE A 12 56.16 1.62 11.83
N ASN A 13 55.06 1.85 12.56
CA ASN A 13 54.39 1.06 13.62
C ASN A 13 54.93 1.06 15.05
N ALA A 14 54.09 1.53 15.99
CA ALA A 14 53.71 0.74 17.17
C ALA A 14 52.45 1.30 17.84
N VAL A 15 51.37 0.53 17.77
CA VAL A 15 50.18 0.64 18.61
C VAL A 15 50.54 0.27 20.05
N ARG A 16 50.20 1.11 21.05
CA ARG A 16 49.99 0.60 22.42
C ARG A 16 49.01 1.43 23.24
N ARG A 17 47.87 0.81 23.49
CA ARG A 17 46.78 1.22 24.39
C ARG A 17 47.27 1.41 25.82
N ARG A 18 46.76 2.42 26.53
CA ARG A 18 46.42 2.30 27.96
C ARG A 18 45.13 3.07 28.25
N HIS A 19 44.15 2.30 28.70
CA HIS A 19 42.84 2.73 29.18
C HIS A 19 43.02 3.44 30.53
N ASN A 20 42.19 4.43 30.82
CA ASN A 20 41.65 4.61 32.17
C ASN A 20 40.23 5.15 32.08
N LEU A 21 39.38 4.41 32.79
CA LEU A 21 37.95 4.46 32.90
C LEU A 21 37.54 5.63 33.83
N ALA A 22 36.60 6.45 33.42
CA ALA A 22 35.79 7.24 34.37
C ALA A 22 34.37 7.34 33.83
N LEU A 23 33.45 6.68 34.53
CA LEU A 23 32.01 6.75 34.34
C LEU A 23 31.51 8.19 34.55
N THR A 24 30.74 8.69 33.59
CA THR A 24 29.66 9.65 33.87
C THR A 24 28.39 9.19 33.19
N PHE A 25 27.39 8.97 34.03
CA PHE A 25 26.03 8.56 33.70
C PHE A 25 25.30 9.72 33.00
N GLY A 26 24.82 9.50 31.78
CA GLY A 26 24.06 10.47 31.02
C GLY A 26 22.85 9.80 30.38
N LEU A 27 21.74 9.78 31.13
CA LEU A 27 20.42 9.41 30.64
C LEU A 27 19.98 10.45 29.60
N LEU A 28 19.93 10.07 28.33
CA LEU A 28 19.16 10.80 27.32
C LEU A 28 18.23 9.82 26.60
N ILE A 29 16.97 9.93 27.01
CA ILE A 29 15.79 9.30 26.43
C ILE A 29 15.65 9.84 25.01
N GLY A 30 16.01 9.03 24.01
CA GLY A 30 15.73 9.28 22.60
C GLY A 30 14.46 8.53 22.18
N ALA A 31 13.30 8.94 22.69
CA ALA A 31 12.03 8.47 22.16
C ALA A 31 11.87 9.03 20.73
N SER A 32 12.27 8.25 19.72
CA SER A 32 11.87 8.53 18.33
C SER A 32 10.39 8.20 18.21
N ALA A 33 9.54 9.12 18.63
CA ALA A 33 8.14 9.12 18.24
C ALA A 33 8.09 9.46 16.75
N VAL A 34 7.96 8.42 15.91
CA VAL A 34 7.52 8.59 14.52
C VAL A 34 6.09 9.09 14.59
N VAL A 35 5.91 10.41 14.62
CA VAL A 35 4.61 11.02 14.38
C VAL A 35 4.34 10.84 12.89
N ALA A 36 3.65 9.75 12.54
CA ALA A 36 3.00 9.66 11.25
C ALA A 36 1.96 10.79 11.20
N ALA A 37 2.27 11.85 10.46
CA ALA A 37 1.32 12.89 10.14
C ALA A 37 0.23 12.27 9.25
N VAL A 38 -0.84 11.77 9.88
CA VAL A 38 -2.06 11.41 9.17
C VAL A 38 -2.74 12.74 8.84
N GLN A 39 -2.54 13.23 7.61
CA GLN A 39 -3.35 14.31 7.07
C GLN A 39 -4.80 13.84 7.06
N GLN A 40 -5.58 14.42 7.97
CA GLN A 40 -7.00 14.22 8.12
C GLN A 40 -7.72 14.99 6.99
N SER A 41 -7.56 14.55 5.74
CA SER A 41 -8.65 14.66 4.76
C SER A 41 -9.79 13.78 5.27
N GLU A 42 -11.06 14.19 5.13
CA GLU A 42 -12.26 13.46 5.59
C GLU A 42 -11.98 11.99 5.87
N GLN A 43 -12.02 11.59 7.15
CA GLN A 43 -11.56 10.28 7.61
C GLN A 43 -12.15 9.18 6.72
N SER A 44 -11.35 8.69 5.78
CA SER A 44 -11.79 7.66 4.85
C SER A 44 -12.27 6.48 5.68
N ARG A 45 -13.53 6.08 5.51
CA ARG A 45 -14.12 4.93 6.22
C ARG A 45 -13.57 3.60 5.70
N TRP A 46 -12.78 3.64 4.63
CA TRP A 46 -12.24 2.47 3.97
C TRP A 46 -11.43 1.53 4.87
N PRO A 47 -10.53 1.98 5.76
CA PRO A 47 -9.78 1.07 6.63
C PRO A 47 -10.69 0.20 7.51
N GLU A 48 -11.76 0.78 8.06
CA GLU A 48 -12.75 0.06 8.88
C GLU A 48 -13.57 -0.92 8.04
N ILE A 49 -14.07 -0.48 6.88
CA ILE A 49 -14.84 -1.32 5.95
C ILE A 49 -13.99 -2.49 5.44
N ARG A 50 -12.73 -2.22 5.06
CA ARG A 50 -11.78 -3.23 4.60
C ARG A 50 -11.54 -4.27 5.69
N SER A 51 -11.29 -3.84 6.92
CA SER A 51 -11.07 -4.74 8.06
C SER A 51 -12.32 -5.60 8.33
N ALA A 52 -13.52 -5.00 8.31
CA ALA A 52 -14.76 -5.74 8.53
C ALA A 52 -15.06 -6.79 7.44
N LEU A 53 -14.76 -6.49 6.17
CA LEU A 53 -15.07 -7.38 5.05
C LEU A 53 -13.99 -8.43 4.77
N PHE A 54 -12.72 -8.09 4.99
CA PHE A 54 -11.58 -8.91 4.57
C PHE A 54 -10.62 -9.29 5.71
N GLY A 55 -10.81 -8.74 6.91
CA GLY A 55 -9.91 -8.94 8.04
C GLY A 55 -8.47 -8.57 7.70
N GLU A 56 -7.54 -9.45 8.08
CA GLU A 56 -6.11 -9.29 7.83
C GLU A 56 -5.69 -9.61 6.38
N ARG A 57 -6.62 -9.97 5.49
CA ARG A 57 -6.28 -10.27 4.09
C ARG A 57 -5.72 -9.02 3.41
N ALA A 58 -4.52 -9.14 2.85
CA ALA A 58 -3.91 -8.09 2.06
C ALA A 58 -4.78 -7.76 0.84
N VAL A 59 -5.10 -6.48 0.64
CA VAL A 59 -5.77 -5.97 -0.55
C VAL A 59 -4.71 -5.28 -1.39
N GLN A 60 -4.52 -5.76 -2.62
CA GLN A 60 -3.56 -5.21 -3.57
C GLN A 60 -4.27 -4.30 -4.58
N ASP A 61 -3.51 -3.44 -5.25
CA ASP A 61 -4.05 -2.65 -6.36
C ASP A 61 -4.54 -3.56 -7.50
N GLY A 62 -5.74 -3.25 -7.98
CA GLY A 62 -6.46 -4.00 -9.00
C GLY A 62 -6.59 -3.28 -10.33
N ALA A 63 -5.91 -2.13 -10.54
CA ALA A 63 -6.06 -1.31 -11.74
C ALA A 63 -5.87 -2.07 -13.07
N GLY A 64 -5.08 -3.15 -13.10
CA GLY A 64 -4.91 -4.01 -14.27
C GLY A 64 -5.94 -5.13 -14.44
N LEU A 65 -6.86 -5.31 -13.48
CA LEU A 65 -7.76 -6.47 -13.42
C LEU A 65 -9.20 -6.11 -13.80
N ILE A 66 -9.66 -4.94 -13.38
CA ILE A 66 -11.04 -4.46 -13.60
C ILE A 66 -11.06 -3.00 -14.03
N ALA A 67 -12.10 -2.61 -14.76
CA ALA A 67 -12.49 -1.24 -15.03
C ALA A 67 -13.83 -0.98 -14.36
N LEU A 68 -13.99 0.20 -13.76
CA LEU A 68 -15.26 0.70 -13.25
C LEU A 68 -15.57 1.99 -14.01
N ASP A 69 -16.66 1.98 -14.76
CA ASP A 69 -17.20 3.15 -15.45
C ASP A 69 -18.40 3.68 -14.67
N THR A 70 -18.35 4.97 -14.33
CA THR A 70 -19.39 5.67 -13.60
C THR A 70 -19.58 7.06 -14.20
N PRO A 71 -20.81 7.62 -14.18
CA PRO A 71 -21.01 8.99 -14.60
C PRO A 71 -20.26 9.93 -13.65
N SER A 72 -19.70 11.02 -14.21
CA SER A 72 -18.96 12.02 -13.41
C SER A 72 -19.81 12.63 -12.29
N ARG A 73 -21.12 12.74 -12.53
CA ARG A 73 -22.14 13.21 -11.59
C ARG A 73 -23.41 12.40 -11.80
N ALA A 74 -24.02 11.94 -10.71
CA ALA A 74 -25.37 11.40 -10.74
C ALA A 74 -26.36 12.53 -11.08
N GLN A 75 -27.13 12.38 -12.17
CA GLN A 75 -28.26 13.29 -12.44
C GLN A 75 -29.41 13.05 -11.46
N ASP A 76 -29.56 11.80 -11.00
CA ASP A 76 -30.52 11.38 -10.00
C ASP A 76 -29.87 10.38 -9.03
N ALA A 77 -29.83 10.71 -7.74
CA ALA A 77 -29.28 9.85 -6.70
C ALA A 77 -30.08 8.56 -6.51
N ALA A 78 -31.35 8.54 -6.94
CA ALA A 78 -32.18 7.35 -6.90
C ALA A 78 -31.76 6.28 -7.92
N VAL A 79 -31.03 6.65 -8.98
CA VAL A 79 -30.57 5.72 -10.03
C VAL A 79 -29.24 6.20 -10.65
N VAL A 80 -28.15 5.55 -10.28
CA VAL A 80 -26.84 5.75 -10.91
C VAL A 80 -26.45 4.50 -11.70
N PRO A 81 -26.35 4.58 -13.04
CA PRO A 81 -25.85 3.46 -13.83
C PRO A 81 -24.34 3.33 -13.64
N ILE A 82 -23.87 2.10 -13.51
CA ILE A 82 -22.44 1.76 -13.48
C ILE A 82 -22.17 0.55 -14.38
N GLU A 83 -20.97 0.48 -14.94
CA GLU A 83 -20.48 -0.70 -15.63
C GLU A 83 -19.14 -1.14 -15.02
N ILE A 84 -19.01 -2.45 -14.82
CA ILE A 84 -17.79 -3.07 -14.33
C ILE A 84 -17.32 -4.09 -15.36
N ALA A 85 -16.10 -3.94 -15.87
CA ALA A 85 -15.55 -4.82 -16.89
C ALA A 85 -14.24 -5.46 -16.45
N THR A 86 -13.97 -6.68 -16.90
CA THR A 86 -12.69 -7.36 -16.70
C THR A 86 -11.66 -6.88 -17.72
N ARG A 87 -10.39 -6.79 -17.32
CA ARG A 87 -9.27 -6.39 -18.19
C ARG A 87 -8.39 -7.57 -18.61
N PHE A 88 -8.82 -8.78 -18.30
CA PHE A 88 -8.11 -10.00 -18.64
C PHE A 88 -9.09 -11.11 -18.98
N GLU A 89 -8.62 -12.04 -19.81
CA GLU A 89 -9.39 -13.22 -20.19
C GLU A 89 -9.70 -14.09 -18.97
N GLN A 90 -10.99 -14.38 -18.76
CA GLN A 90 -11.44 -15.28 -17.70
C GLN A 90 -11.31 -16.72 -18.18
N THR A 91 -10.47 -17.51 -17.50
CA THR A 91 -10.31 -18.96 -17.76
C THR A 91 -10.65 -19.76 -16.50
N PRO A 92 -10.94 -21.07 -16.60
CA PRO A 92 -11.19 -21.90 -15.42
C PRO A 92 -10.02 -21.90 -14.40
N GLN A 93 -8.79 -21.62 -14.85
CA GLN A 93 -7.59 -21.54 -14.01
C GLN A 93 -7.35 -20.12 -13.47
N ARG A 94 -7.88 -19.08 -14.12
CA ARG A 94 -7.66 -17.68 -13.76
C ARG A 94 -8.93 -16.87 -14.00
N PHE A 95 -9.69 -16.62 -12.94
CA PHE A 95 -10.93 -15.86 -13.01
C PHE A 95 -11.20 -15.08 -11.71
N ILE A 96 -12.06 -14.07 -11.81
CA ILE A 96 -12.62 -13.38 -10.65
C ILE A 96 -13.72 -14.25 -10.06
N LYS A 97 -13.50 -14.78 -8.86
CA LYS A 97 -14.50 -15.57 -8.14
C LYS A 97 -15.60 -14.72 -7.53
N LYS A 98 -15.26 -13.53 -7.05
CA LYS A 98 -16.18 -12.66 -6.31
C LYS A 98 -15.82 -11.19 -6.54
N LEU A 99 -16.84 -10.37 -6.74
CA LEU A 99 -16.71 -8.93 -6.88
C LEU A 99 -17.54 -8.23 -5.81
N TYR A 100 -16.92 -7.30 -5.08
CA TYR A 100 -17.59 -6.44 -4.11
C TYR A 100 -17.67 -5.02 -4.67
N LEU A 101 -18.86 -4.45 -4.70
CA LEU A 101 -19.06 -3.03 -4.98
C LEU A 101 -19.28 -2.30 -3.65
N ILE A 102 -18.38 -1.38 -3.34
CA ILE A 102 -18.33 -0.70 -2.05
C ILE A 102 -18.43 0.82 -2.28
N ILE A 103 -19.27 1.47 -1.48
CA ILE A 103 -19.51 2.90 -1.47
C ILE A 103 -19.31 3.35 -0.03
N ASP A 104 -18.11 3.84 0.28
CA ASP A 104 -17.64 4.08 1.65
C ASP A 104 -18.47 5.09 2.44
N ASN A 105 -19.01 6.10 1.77
CA ASN A 105 -19.84 7.13 2.39
C ASN A 105 -21.34 6.78 2.46
N ASN A 106 -21.76 5.60 2.00
CA ASN A 106 -23.13 5.16 2.18
C ASN A 106 -23.37 4.64 3.61
N PRO A 107 -24.58 4.83 4.19
CA PRO A 107 -24.95 4.23 5.47
C PRO A 107 -24.76 2.70 5.47
N SER A 108 -25.11 2.05 4.35
CA SER A 108 -24.74 0.67 4.04
C SER A 108 -23.65 0.67 2.96
N PRO A 109 -22.39 0.35 3.30
CA PRO A 109 -21.28 0.52 2.38
C PRO A 109 -21.20 -0.55 1.28
N VAL A 110 -21.72 -1.76 1.52
CA VAL A 110 -21.73 -2.82 0.49
C VAL A 110 -22.97 -2.65 -0.36
N ALA A 111 -22.79 -2.21 -1.61
CA ALA A 111 -23.88 -1.99 -2.55
C ALA A 111 -24.25 -3.27 -3.32
N ALA A 112 -23.26 -4.11 -3.62
CA ALA A 112 -23.49 -5.40 -4.28
C ALA A 112 -22.34 -6.38 -4.04
N VAL A 113 -22.66 -7.67 -4.08
CA VAL A 113 -21.69 -8.77 -4.14
C VAL A 113 -22.10 -9.70 -5.27
N PHE A 114 -21.19 -9.92 -6.21
CA PHE A 114 -21.37 -10.84 -7.33
C PHE A 114 -20.48 -12.05 -7.13
N GLU A 115 -21.02 -13.25 -7.29
CA GLU A 115 -20.27 -14.50 -7.23
C GLU A 115 -20.25 -15.16 -8.62
N PHE A 116 -19.07 -15.61 -9.05
CA PHE A 116 -18.88 -16.29 -10.32
C PHE A 116 -18.36 -17.70 -10.04
N PRO A 117 -19.07 -18.76 -10.50
CA PRO A 117 -18.66 -20.13 -10.22
C PRO A 117 -17.36 -20.56 -10.91
N GLY A 118 -16.88 -19.77 -11.89
CA GLY A 118 -15.70 -20.09 -12.71
C GLY A 118 -15.98 -21.08 -13.83
N ASP A 119 -17.23 -21.52 -13.99
CA ASP A 119 -17.72 -22.37 -15.09
C ASP A 119 -17.98 -21.58 -16.38
N ARG A 120 -18.16 -20.27 -16.26
CA ARG A 120 -18.48 -19.36 -17.36
C ARG A 120 -17.64 -18.09 -17.28
N ALA A 121 -17.11 -17.68 -18.43
CA ALA A 121 -16.45 -16.39 -18.57
C ALA A 121 -17.47 -15.25 -18.53
N TRP A 122 -17.08 -14.14 -17.90
CA TRP A 122 -17.83 -12.88 -17.93
C TRP A 122 -16.89 -11.75 -18.33
N HIS A 123 -17.43 -10.74 -19.01
CA HIS A 123 -16.65 -9.62 -19.53
C HIS A 123 -17.06 -8.32 -18.87
N SER A 124 -18.37 -8.07 -18.73
CA SER A 124 -18.86 -6.92 -17.99
C SER A 124 -20.18 -7.18 -17.27
N ILE A 125 -20.46 -6.32 -16.29
CA ILE A 125 -21.70 -6.25 -15.54
C ILE A 125 -22.14 -4.78 -15.55
N ALA A 126 -23.35 -4.53 -16.03
CA ALA A 126 -24.02 -3.26 -15.88
C ALA A 126 -25.08 -3.36 -14.79
N THR A 127 -25.09 -2.40 -13.87
CA THR A 127 -26.12 -2.33 -12.82
C THR A 127 -26.48 -0.88 -12.50
N ARG A 128 -27.57 -0.71 -11.76
CA ARG A 128 -28.03 0.59 -11.25
C ARG A 128 -27.95 0.55 -9.72
N ILE A 129 -27.30 1.55 -9.14
CA ILE A 129 -27.18 1.71 -7.70
C ILE A 129 -27.91 2.96 -7.23
N ARG A 130 -28.14 3.04 -5.93
CA ARG A 130 -28.61 4.24 -5.22
C ARG A 130 -27.47 4.75 -4.36
N VAL A 131 -27.24 6.05 -4.39
CA VAL A 131 -26.16 6.72 -3.63
C VAL A 131 -26.72 7.82 -2.74
#